data_AF-A0A2V8IQ98-F1
#
_entry.id   AF-A0A2V8IQ98-F1
#
_cell.length_a   1.000
_cell.length_b   1.000
_cell.length_c   1.000
_cell.angle_alpha   90.00
_cell.angle_beta   90.00
_cell.angle_gamma   90.00
#
_symmetry.space_group_name_H-M   'P 1'
#
loop_
_entity.id
_entity.type
_entity.pdbx_description
1 polymer ?
#
loop_
_entity_poly.entity_id
_entity_poly.type
_entity_poly.pdbx_seq_one_letter_code
_entity_poly.pdbx_strand_id
1 'polypeptide(L)'
;AEAIAAAAHRPFRYVASSRISKEDLVRDILRADPVTEGLICVLSCVEPCQSFTIRRDRATHHLQLIAQERKCLHLYFYYLDRDFGVMHVRLQTWLPCTIQVCVNGR
;
A
#
# COMPACT_ATOMS: atom_id res chain seq x y z
N ALA A 1 10.54 -1.82 1.48
CA ALA A 1 9.57 -1.05 2.29
C ALA A 1 10.11 -0.84 3.71
N GLU A 2 10.42 -1.90 4.45
CA GLU A 2 11.05 -1.80 5.77
C GLU A 2 12.35 -1.00 5.77
N ALA A 3 13.25 -1.26 4.82
CA ALA A 3 14.49 -0.47 4.67
C ALA A 3 14.25 1.03 4.44
N ILE A 4 13.17 1.40 3.74
CA ILE A 4 12.80 2.81 3.51
C ILE A 4 12.31 3.44 4.81
N ALA A 5 11.44 2.73 5.54
CA ALA A 5 10.94 3.18 6.83
C ALA A 5 12.10 3.34 7.84
N ALA A 6 13.00 2.36 7.89
CA ALA A 6 14.18 2.38 8.76
C ALA A 6 15.12 3.54 8.44
N ALA A 7 15.43 3.77 7.15
CA ALA A 7 16.27 4.90 6.74
C ALA A 7 15.67 6.26 7.12
N ALA A 8 14.34 6.37 7.11
CA ALA A 8 13.62 7.58 7.53
C ALA A 8 13.35 7.64 9.06
N HIS A 9 13.80 6.64 9.83
CA HIS A 9 13.49 6.50 11.26
C HIS A 9 11.99 6.49 11.55
N ARG A 10 11.21 5.84 10.68
CA ARG A 10 9.74 5.75 10.77
C ARG A 10 9.24 4.34 10.95
N PRO A 11 8.07 4.16 11.60
CA PRO A 11 7.54 2.83 11.88
C PRO A 11 7.07 2.14 10.59
N PHE A 12 7.35 0.84 10.52
CA PHE A 12 6.70 -0.11 9.61
C PHE A 12 5.71 -0.97 10.41
N ARG A 13 4.43 -1.01 10.04
CA ARG A 13 3.40 -1.77 10.78
C ARG A 13 2.53 -2.61 9.86
N TYR A 14 2.30 -3.86 10.26
CA TYR A 14 1.30 -4.72 9.62
C TYR A 14 -0.08 -4.47 10.22
N VAL A 15 -1.08 -4.24 9.36
CA VAL A 15 -2.48 -4.05 9.73
C VAL A 15 -3.25 -5.31 9.36
N ALA A 16 -3.55 -6.11 10.39
CA ALA A 16 -4.11 -7.45 10.21
C ALA A 16 -5.62 -7.48 9.89
N SER A 17 -6.34 -6.38 10.12
CA SER A 17 -7.80 -6.33 10.00
C SER A 17 -8.24 -5.13 9.18
N SER A 18 -9.17 -5.35 8.25
CA SER A 18 -9.84 -4.29 7.50
C SER A 18 -10.72 -3.37 8.35
N ARG A 19 -11.04 -3.79 9.59
CA ARG A 19 -11.77 -2.95 10.56
C ARG A 19 -10.91 -1.85 11.16
N ILE A 20 -9.58 -1.95 11.05
CA ILE A 20 -8.66 -0.94 11.54
C ILE A 20 -8.54 0.15 10.48
N SER A 21 -8.97 1.36 10.84
CA SER A 21 -8.78 2.55 10.03
C SER A 21 -7.29 2.87 9.93
N LYS A 22 -6.74 2.79 8.72
CA LYS A 22 -5.34 3.15 8.46
C LYS A 22 -5.10 4.63 8.70
N GLU A 23 -6.06 5.47 8.36
CA GLU A 23 -5.97 6.92 8.58
C GLU A 23 -5.89 7.26 10.06
N ASP A 24 -6.71 6.63 10.91
CA ASP A 24 -6.66 6.91 12.34
C ASP A 24 -5.36 6.40 12.96
N LEU A 25 -4.88 5.22 12.53
CA LEU A 25 -3.56 4.72 12.93
C LEU A 25 -2.44 5.70 12.55
N VAL A 26 -2.49 6.29 11.36
CA VAL A 26 -1.51 7.28 10.89
C VAL A 26 -1.61 8.56 11.69
N ARG A 27 -2.83 9.04 12.01
CA ARG A 27 -3.04 10.21 12.87
C ARG A 27 -2.47 9.99 14.27
N ASP A 28 -2.65 8.81 14.84
CA ASP A 28 -2.11 8.48 16.16
C ASP A 28 -0.58 8.37 16.15
N ILE A 29 0.00 7.80 15.08
CA ILE A 29 1.46 7.81 14.88
C ILE A 29 1.98 9.24 14.78
N LEU A 30 1.32 10.09 13.99
CA LEU A 30 1.75 11.48 13.79
C LEU A 30 1.62 12.32 15.07
N ARG A 31 0.63 12.03 15.93
CA ARG A 31 0.49 12.66 17.25
C ARG A 31 1.60 12.25 18.22
N ALA A 32 1.95 10.96 18.23
CA ALA A 32 2.98 10.42 19.11
C ALA A 32 4.41 10.76 18.65
N ASP A 33 4.63 10.81 17.33
CA ASP A 33 5.93 11.09 16.69
C ASP A 33 5.76 12.09 15.53
N PRO A 34 5.61 13.40 15.86
CA PRO A 34 5.34 14.44 14.87
C PRO A 34 6.42 14.57 13.82
N VAL A 35 6.01 14.89 12.59
CA VAL A 35 6.91 15.31 11.51
C VAL A 35 6.40 16.59 10.91
N THR A 36 7.34 17.42 10.48
CA THR A 36 7.07 18.68 9.79
C THR A 36 6.80 18.45 8.29
N GLU A 37 7.54 17.54 7.66
CA GLU A 37 7.40 17.16 6.26
C GLU A 37 8.07 15.80 6.02
N GLY A 38 7.51 14.98 5.12
CA GLY A 38 8.09 13.70 4.70
C GLY A 38 7.34 12.47 5.22
N LEU A 39 8.02 11.32 5.27
CA LEU A 39 7.39 10.04 5.59
C LEU A 39 6.84 10.07 7.03
N ILE A 40 5.60 9.63 7.23
CA ILE A 40 4.99 9.41 8.55
C ILE A 40 5.23 7.97 8.99
N CYS A 41 4.81 7.01 8.16
CA CYS A 41 4.97 5.59 8.41
C CYS A 41 4.75 4.77 7.14
N VAL A 42 5.13 3.50 7.18
CA VAL A 42 4.73 2.51 6.18
C VAL A 42 3.79 1.50 6.81
N LEU A 43 2.61 1.32 6.23
CA LEU A 43 1.69 0.26 6.63
C LEU A 43 1.71 -0.86 5.60
N SER A 44 1.54 -2.09 6.05
CA SER A 44 1.33 -3.25 5.17
C SER A 44 0.04 -3.96 5.55
N CYS A 45 -0.70 -4.46 4.57
CA CYS A 45 -1.95 -5.19 4.81
C CYS A 45 -2.33 -6.07 3.63
N VAL A 46 -3.09 -7.14 3.86
CA VAL A 46 -3.65 -7.97 2.78
C VAL A 46 -4.98 -7.40 2.33
N GLU A 47 -5.10 -7.06 1.04
CA GLU A 47 -6.33 -6.50 0.45
C GLU A 47 -6.65 -7.14 -0.90
N PRO A 48 -7.91 -7.08 -1.35
CA PRO A 48 -8.27 -7.42 -2.72
C PRO A 48 -7.52 -6.56 -3.75
N CYS A 49 -7.12 -7.20 -4.84
CA CYS A 49 -6.37 -6.60 -5.93
C CYS A 49 -6.72 -7.26 -7.27
N GLN A 50 -6.47 -6.54 -8.37
CA GLN A 50 -6.48 -7.15 -9.70
C GLN A 50 -5.08 -7.66 -10.01
N SER A 51 -4.97 -8.94 -10.31
CA SER A 51 -3.71 -9.59 -10.67
C SER A 51 -3.97 -10.66 -11.73
N PHE A 52 -2.96 -11.49 -12.00
CA PHE A 52 -3.03 -12.49 -13.05
C PHE A 52 -2.94 -13.91 -12.50
N THR A 53 -3.55 -14.85 -13.21
CA THR A 53 -3.41 -16.28 -12.98
C THR A 53 -3.10 -16.98 -14.29
N ILE A 54 -2.40 -18.10 -14.22
CA ILE A 54 -2.09 -18.92 -15.40
C ILE A 54 -3.15 -20.01 -15.51
N ARG A 55 -3.81 -20.09 -16.67
CA ARG A 55 -4.74 -21.17 -16.99
C ARG A 55 -4.29 -21.87 -18.26
N ARG A 56 -4.38 -23.19 -18.29
CA ARG A 56 -4.18 -23.97 -19.51
C ARG A 56 -5.43 -23.90 -20.38
N ASP A 57 -5.26 -23.50 -21.63
CA ASP A 57 -6.25 -23.67 -22.66
C ASP A 57 -6.19 -25.13 -23.16
N ARG A 58 -7.31 -25.85 -23.07
CA ARG A 58 -7.38 -27.26 -23.48
C ARG A 58 -7.43 -27.44 -24.99
N ALA A 59 -7.92 -26.44 -25.73
CA ALA A 59 -8.04 -26.51 -27.18
C ALA A 59 -6.70 -26.20 -27.86
N THR A 60 -6.03 -25.14 -27.41
CA THR A 60 -4.75 -24.72 -27.99
C THR A 60 -3.54 -25.35 -27.29
N HIS A 61 -3.74 -26.01 -26.15
CA HIS A 61 -2.69 -26.53 -25.26
C HIS A 61 -1.72 -25.47 -24.73
N HIS A 62 -2.01 -24.18 -24.90
CA HIS A 62 -1.16 -23.09 -24.46
C HIS A 62 -1.51 -22.63 -23.03
N LEU A 63 -0.55 -21.97 -22.38
CA LEU A 63 -0.77 -21.26 -21.12
C LEU A 63 -1.26 -19.84 -21.42
N GLN A 64 -2.36 -19.46 -20.79
CA GLN A 64 -2.95 -18.13 -20.91
C GLN A 64 -2.85 -17.40 -19.57
N LEU A 65 -2.48 -16.12 -19.65
CA LEU A 65 -2.49 -15.20 -18.52
C LEU A 65 -3.87 -14.56 -18.44
N ILE A 66 -4.59 -14.77 -17.35
CA ILE A 66 -5.96 -14.29 -17.16
C ILE A 66 -5.98 -13.30 -16.00
N ALA A 67 -6.53 -12.10 -16.24
CA ALA A 67 -6.78 -11.14 -15.18
C ALA A 67 -7.89 -11.64 -14.25
N GLN A 68 -7.66 -11.58 -12.94
CA GLN A 68 -8.63 -12.01 -11.94
C GLN A 68 -8.42 -11.27 -10.63
N GLU A 69 -9.51 -11.11 -9.87
CA GLU A 69 -9.43 -10.66 -8.49
C GLU A 69 -8.69 -11.68 -7.60
N ARG A 70 -7.75 -11.15 -6.83
CA ARG A 70 -6.86 -11.88 -5.91
C ARG A 70 -6.72 -11.08 -4.62
N LYS A 71 -5.99 -11.63 -3.67
CA LYS A 71 -5.54 -10.89 -2.49
C LYS A 71 -4.03 -10.89 -2.47
N CYS A 72 -3.44 -9.73 -2.23
CA CYS A 72 -2.00 -9.63 -2.05
C CYS A 72 -1.67 -8.66 -0.92
N LEU A 73 -0.40 -8.62 -0.55
CA LEU A 73 0.10 -7.59 0.34
C LEU A 73 0.09 -6.25 -0.40
N HIS A 74 -0.46 -5.21 0.24
CA HIS A 74 -0.33 -3.83 -0.17
C HIS A 74 0.58 -3.10 0.80
N LEU A 75 1.34 -2.16 0.28
CA LEU A 75 2.20 -1.26 1.04
C LEU A 75 1.62 0.15 0.92
N TYR A 76 1.45 0.82 2.05
CA TYR A 76 0.98 2.20 2.12
C TYR A 76 2.09 3.06 2.70
N PHE A 77 2.63 3.96 1.92
CA PHE A 77 3.60 4.96 2.37
C PHE A 77 2.83 6.23 2.67
N TYR A 78 2.63 6.56 3.95
CA TYR A 78 1.96 7.79 4.35
C TYR A 78 2.99 8.90 4.50
N TYR A 79 2.71 10.06 3.91
CA TYR A 79 3.55 11.25 3.94
C TYR A 79 2.77 12.43 4.50
N LEU A 80 3.48 13.34 5.15
CA LEU A 80 3.03 14.70 5.38
C LEU A 80 3.71 15.58 4.33
N ASP A 81 2.94 16.01 3.35
CA ASP A 81 3.39 16.95 2.34
C ASP A 81 3.09 18.39 2.78
N ARG A 82 3.95 19.33 2.38
CA ARG A 82 3.80 20.76 2.73
C ARG A 82 2.51 21.35 2.17
N ASP A 83 2.15 21.00 0.94
CA ASP A 83 1.07 21.62 0.18
C ASP A 83 -0.21 20.77 0.27
N PHE A 84 -0.08 19.43 0.25
CA PHE A 84 -1.22 18.50 0.27
C PHE A 84 -1.56 17.94 1.66
N GLY A 85 -0.74 18.22 2.68
CA GLY A 85 -0.91 17.61 4.01
C GLY A 85 -0.75 16.09 3.98
N VAL A 86 -1.55 15.37 4.76
CA VAL A 86 -1.42 13.90 4.85
C VAL A 86 -1.85 13.23 3.54
N MET A 87 -0.90 12.65 2.83
CA MET A 87 -1.12 11.90 1.59
C MET A 87 -0.57 10.48 1.70
N HIS A 88 -0.90 9.60 0.76
CA HIS A 88 -0.30 8.27 0.74
C HIS A 88 -0.08 7.70 -0.66
N VAL A 89 0.93 6.85 -0.77
CA VAL A 89 1.17 5.99 -1.93
C VAL A 89 0.81 4.56 -1.56
N ARG A 90 -0.18 3.99 -2.24
CA ARG A 90 -0.57 2.58 -2.14
C ARG A 90 0.10 1.80 -3.27
N LEU A 91 0.92 0.83 -2.91
CA LEU A 91 1.62 -0.08 -3.82
C LEU A 91 1.09 -1.50 -3.65
N GLN A 92 0.59 -2.09 -4.73
CA GLN A 92 0.30 -3.51 -4.84
C GLN A 92 1.61 -4.30 -5.00
N THR A 93 1.83 -5.36 -4.22
CA THR A 93 3.08 -6.15 -4.32
C THR A 93 3.06 -7.23 -5.41
N TRP A 94 1.87 -7.59 -5.91
CA TRP A 94 1.72 -8.55 -7.00
C TRP A 94 1.55 -7.83 -8.33
N LEU A 95 1.93 -8.47 -9.43
CA LEU A 95 1.75 -7.94 -10.79
C LEU A 95 0.30 -7.48 -11.02
N PRO A 96 0.09 -6.32 -11.66
CA PRO A 96 1.08 -5.50 -12.37
C PRO A 96 1.83 -4.48 -11.49
N CYS A 97 1.88 -4.66 -10.17
CA CYS A 97 2.53 -3.75 -9.22
C CYS A 97 1.93 -2.33 -9.25
N THR A 98 0.60 -2.26 -9.36
CA THR A 98 -0.16 -1.00 -9.45
C THR A 98 0.20 -0.06 -8.30
N ILE A 99 0.46 1.20 -8.65
CA ILE A 99 0.70 2.31 -7.73
C ILE A 99 -0.49 3.25 -7.80
N GLN A 100 -1.04 3.60 -6.65
CA GLN A 100 -2.06 4.64 -6.50
C GLN A 100 -1.52 5.73 -5.57
N VAL A 101 -1.59 6.98 -6.00
CA VAL A 101 -1.20 8.14 -5.21
C VAL A 101 -2.46 8.89 -4.80
N CYS A 102 -2.70 8.97 -3.51
CA CYS A 102 -3.86 9.62 -2.92
C CYS A 102 -3.39 10.90 -2.21
N VAL A 103 -3.78 12.05 -2.75
CA VAL A 103 -3.49 13.38 -2.20
C VAL A 103 -4.77 14.00 -1.64
N ASN A 104 -4.67 14.80 -0.58
CA ASN A 104 -5.81 15.62 -0.16
C ASN A 104 -5.85 16.89 -1.02
N GLY A 105 -6.87 17.00 -1.87
CA GLY A 105 -7.08 18.18 -2.71
C GLY A 105 -7.95 19.23 -2.03
N ARG A 106 -7.50 19.77 -0.89
CA ARG A 106 -8.20 20.90 -0.24
C ARG A 106 -8.23 22.14 -1.13
#